data_AF-E9GPJ3-F1
#
_entry.id   AF-E9GPJ3-F1
#
_cell.length_a   1.000
_cell.length_b   1.000
_cell.length_c   1.000
_cell.angle_alpha   90.00
_cell.angle_beta   90.00
_cell.angle_gamma   90.00
#
_symmetry.space_group_name_H-M   'P 1'
#
loop_
_entity.id
_entity.type
_entity.pdbx_description
1 polymer ?
#
loop_
_entity_poly.entity_id
_entity_poly.type
_entity_poly.pdbx_seq_one_letter_code
_entity_poly.pdbx_strand_id
1 'polypeptide(L)'
;MFMQFVRTNNNVEGTHNNLKAVVGSAYTNIVKFLSLMKEVADKIALTAKLLSQKQVLKKVYKNAESMQYQLCNLWDSYQRTINPISSEKLRRIGGQLNSSGIESKKAIMSSYA
;
A
#
# COMPACT_ATOMS: atom_id res chain seq x y z
N MET A 1 -16.51 -9.58 -30.74
CA MET A 1 -16.14 -9.51 -29.30
C MET A 1 -14.95 -8.56 -29.18
N PHE A 2 -15.20 -7.30 -28.83
CA PHE A 2 -14.14 -6.28 -28.70
C PHE A 2 -13.50 -6.45 -27.32
N MET A 3 -12.24 -6.89 -27.28
CA MET A 3 -11.41 -6.89 -26.09
C MET A 3 -11.13 -5.43 -25.71
N GLN A 4 -11.98 -4.86 -24.85
CA GLN A 4 -11.77 -3.54 -24.29
C GLN A 4 -10.59 -3.65 -23.32
N PHE A 5 -9.38 -3.34 -23.80
CA PHE A 5 -8.22 -3.18 -22.93
C PHE A 5 -8.57 -2.10 -21.91
N VAL A 6 -8.78 -2.51 -20.66
CA VAL A 6 -9.00 -1.59 -19.55
C VAL A 6 -7.80 -0.65 -19.50
N ARG A 7 -7.99 0.63 -19.83
CA ARG A 7 -6.97 1.66 -19.74
C ARG A 7 -6.45 1.71 -18.30
N THR A 8 -5.27 1.14 -18.08
CA THR A 8 -4.57 1.20 -16.82
C THR A 8 -3.94 2.58 -16.68
N ASN A 9 -4.67 3.50 -16.04
CA ASN A 9 -4.15 4.74 -15.46
C ASN A 9 -3.22 5.58 -16.38
N ASN A 10 -3.83 6.46 -17.17
CA ASN A 10 -3.23 7.25 -18.26
C ASN A 10 -2.18 8.31 -17.88
N ASN A 11 -1.55 8.26 -16.70
CA ASN A 11 -0.62 9.32 -16.29
C ASN A 11 0.66 9.35 -17.15
N VAL A 12 1.14 8.18 -17.59
CA VAL A 12 2.26 8.05 -18.53
C VAL A 12 1.87 8.52 -19.93
N GLU A 13 0.68 8.15 -20.40
CA GLU A 13 0.14 8.58 -21.70
C GLU A 13 -0.10 10.10 -21.75
N GLY A 14 -0.62 10.67 -20.66
CA GLY A 14 -0.79 12.12 -20.50
C GLY A 14 0.55 12.87 -20.48
N THR A 15 1.55 12.33 -19.77
CA THR A 15 2.91 12.91 -19.75
C THR A 15 3.54 12.87 -21.14
N HIS A 16 3.43 11.74 -21.84
CA HIS A 16 3.90 11.58 -23.21
C HIS A 16 3.22 12.56 -24.18
N ASN A 17 1.89 12.70 -24.10
CA ASN A 17 1.14 13.61 -24.97
C ASN A 17 1.47 15.08 -24.70
N ASN A 18 1.66 15.46 -23.44
CA ASN A 18 2.09 16.81 -23.06
C ASN A 18 3.51 17.12 -23.56
N LEU A 19 4.43 16.16 -23.47
CA LEU A 19 5.78 16.29 -24.02
C LEU A 19 5.74 16.41 -25.55
N LYS A 20 4.96 15.57 -26.23
CA LYS A 20 4.79 15.62 -27.69
C LYS A 20 4.24 16.98 -28.15
N ALA A 21 3.31 17.58 -27.41
CA ALA A 21 2.78 18.90 -27.71
C ALA A 21 3.82 20.04 -27.60
N VAL A 22 4.84 19.87 -26.76
CA VAL A 22 5.89 20.90 -26.55
C VAL A 22 7.09 20.70 -27.47
N VAL A 23 7.43 19.45 -27.80
CA VAL A 23 8.61 19.09 -28.59
C VAL A 23 8.28 18.85 -30.08
N GLY A 24 7.00 18.64 -30.41
CA GLY A 24 6.56 18.33 -31.77
C GLY A 24 6.38 19.54 -32.70
N SER A 25 6.59 20.78 -32.21
CA SER A 25 6.55 21.97 -33.07
C SER A 25 7.89 22.17 -33.79
N ALA A 26 7.87 22.71 -35.02
CA ALA A 26 9.05 22.93 -35.85
C ALA A 26 10.17 23.79 -35.18
N TYR A 27 9.82 24.54 -34.12
CA TYR A 27 10.75 25.29 -33.27
C TYR A 27 10.57 24.88 -31.81
N THR A 28 11.25 23.81 -31.40
CA THR A 28 11.20 23.32 -30.01
C THR A 28 11.66 24.40 -29.04
N ASN A 29 10.76 24.81 -28.14
CA ASN A 29 11.13 25.68 -27.03
C ASN A 29 11.88 24.86 -25.97
N ILE A 30 13.22 24.84 -26.09
CA ILE A 30 14.13 24.08 -25.21
C ILE A 30 13.92 24.43 -23.73
N VAL A 31 13.70 25.71 -23.42
CA VAL A 31 13.47 26.16 -22.03
C VAL A 31 12.19 25.56 -21.46
N LYS A 32 11.12 25.53 -22.25
CA LYS A 32 9.84 24.90 -21.85
C LYS A 32 9.98 23.39 -21.67
N PHE A 33 10.74 22.73 -22.54
CA PHE A 33 11.05 21.31 -22.42
C PHE A 33 11.85 20.99 -21.14
N LEU A 34 12.93 21.74 -20.87
CA LEU A 34 13.74 21.58 -19.67
C LEU A 34 12.94 21.82 -18.38
N SER A 35 12.02 22.79 -18.41
CA SER A 35 11.15 23.09 -17.27
C SER A 35 10.20 21.93 -16.96
N LEU A 36 9.60 21.32 -17.99
CA LEU A 36 8.74 20.14 -17.85
C LEU A 36 9.52 18.92 -17.34
N MET A 37 10.72 18.68 -17.87
CA MET A 37 11.57 17.56 -17.43
C MET A 37 11.99 17.73 -15.96
N LYS A 38 12.29 18.96 -15.53
CA LYS A 38 12.57 19.27 -14.13
C LYS A 38 11.36 18.98 -13.23
N GLU A 39 10.17 19.43 -13.61
CA GLU A 39 8.95 19.19 -12.83
C GLU A 39 8.65 17.68 -12.69
N VAL A 40 8.86 16.90 -13.75
CA VAL A 40 8.73 15.44 -13.69
C VAL A 40 9.78 14.84 -12.77
N ALA A 41 11.04 15.24 -12.90
CA ALA A 41 12.15 14.74 -12.09
C ALA A 41 11.96 15.03 -10.60
N ASP A 42 11.52 16.24 -10.25
CA ASP A 42 11.26 16.67 -8.87
C ASP A 42 10.17 15.80 -8.20
N LYS A 43 9.21 15.30 -9.00
CA LYS A 43 8.13 14.42 -8.52
C LYS A 43 8.56 12.96 -8.40
N ILE A 44 9.64 12.50 -9.05
CA ILE A 44 10.05 11.09 -9.04
C ILE A 44 10.39 10.64 -7.62
N ALA A 45 11.21 11.42 -6.90
CA ALA A 45 11.62 11.08 -5.53
C ALA A 45 10.42 11.00 -4.58
N LEU A 46 9.48 11.95 -4.70
CA LEU A 46 8.25 11.96 -3.90
C LEU A 46 7.35 10.76 -4.25
N THR A 47 7.19 10.45 -5.53
CA THR A 47 6.35 9.34 -6.00
C THR A 47 6.93 8.00 -5.58
N ALA A 48 8.26 7.81 -5.63
CA ALA A 48 8.93 6.62 -5.15
C ALA A 48 8.72 6.42 -3.64
N LYS A 49 8.87 7.49 -2.84
CA LYS A 49 8.55 7.45 -1.40
C LYS A 49 7.09 7.08 -1.15
N LEU A 50 6.16 7.68 -1.89
CA LEU A 50 4.73 7.42 -1.75
C LEU A 50 4.35 5.98 -2.13
N LEU A 51 4.96 5.42 -3.17
CA LEU A 51 4.78 4.01 -3.54
C LEU A 51 5.31 3.06 -2.46
N SER A 52 6.49 3.34 -1.92
CA SER A 52 7.07 2.58 -0.81
C SER A 52 6.14 2.59 0.41
N GLN A 53 5.66 3.78 0.82
CA GLN A 53 4.71 3.91 1.93
C GLN A 53 3.39 3.18 1.68
N LYS A 54 2.85 3.22 0.46
CA LYS A 54 1.64 2.46 0.10
C LYS A 54 1.84 0.95 0.25
N GLN A 55 3.01 0.42 -0.12
CA GLN A 55 3.32 -0.99 0.07
C GLN A 55 3.42 -1.37 1.55
N VAL A 56 4.05 -0.53 2.37
CA VAL A 56 4.10 -0.69 3.84
C VAL A 56 2.68 -0.73 4.41
N LEU A 57 1.84 0.24 4.05
CA LEU A 57 0.46 0.33 4.54
C LEU A 57 -0.35 -0.91 4.16
N LYS A 58 -0.18 -1.43 2.94
CA LYS A 58 -0.83 -2.67 2.49
C LYS A 58 -0.41 -3.88 3.32
N LYS A 59 0.88 -4.00 3.70
CA LYS A 59 1.37 -5.07 4.58
C LYS A 59 0.79 -4.94 5.99
N VAL A 60 0.78 -3.72 6.54
CA VAL A 60 0.19 -3.46 7.87
C VAL A 60 -1.30 -3.81 7.89
N TYR A 61 -2.04 -3.43 6.85
CA TYR A 61 -3.48 -3.72 6.76
C TYR A 61 -3.75 -5.23 6.72
N LYS A 62 -3.03 -5.99 5.90
CA LYS A 62 -3.15 -7.46 5.86
C LYS A 62 -2.86 -8.12 7.21
N ASN A 63 -1.83 -7.64 7.92
CA ASN A 63 -1.53 -8.15 9.26
C ASN A 63 -2.64 -7.82 10.25
N ALA A 64 -3.20 -6.62 10.19
CA ALA A 64 -4.32 -6.22 11.04
C ALA A 64 -5.57 -7.07 10.77
N GLU A 65 -5.88 -7.34 9.50
CA GLU A 65 -6.99 -8.20 9.08
C GLU A 65 -6.83 -9.64 9.58
N SER A 66 -5.63 -10.23 9.45
CA SER A 66 -5.34 -11.57 9.96
C SER A 66 -5.48 -11.64 11.48
N MET A 67 -5.00 -10.62 12.20
CA MET A 67 -5.11 -10.55 13.66
C MET A 67 -6.56 -10.36 14.11
N GLN A 68 -7.33 -9.52 13.41
CA GLN A 68 -8.76 -9.34 13.65
C GLN A 68 -9.52 -10.65 13.46
N TYR A 69 -9.24 -11.39 12.38
CA TYR A 69 -9.84 -12.70 12.14
C TYR A 69 -9.55 -13.69 13.28
N GLN A 70 -8.31 -13.75 13.75
CA GLN A 70 -7.93 -14.62 14.87
C GLN A 70 -8.63 -14.23 16.18
N LEU A 71 -8.74 -12.93 16.47
CA LEU A 71 -9.44 -12.42 17.65
C LEU A 71 -10.94 -12.70 17.60
N CYS A 72 -11.59 -12.50 16.45
CA CYS A 72 -13.00 -12.85 16.24
C CYS A 72 -13.23 -14.34 16.46
N ASN A 73 -12.41 -15.22 15.87
CA ASN A 73 -12.54 -16.66 16.06
C ASN A 73 -12.35 -17.09 17.52
N LEU A 74 -11.43 -16.45 18.25
CA LEU A 74 -11.22 -16.72 19.67
C LEU A 74 -12.40 -16.27 20.52
N TRP A 75 -12.96 -15.11 20.20
CA TRP A 75 -14.16 -14.58 20.83
C TRP A 75 -15.37 -15.48 20.59
N ASP A 76 -15.57 -15.90 19.34
CA ASP A 76 -16.64 -16.83 18.98
C ASP A 76 -16.48 -18.16 19.73
N SER A 77 -15.25 -18.66 19.85
CA SER A 77 -14.95 -19.90 20.57
C SER A 77 -15.16 -19.80 22.09
N TYR A 78 -15.03 -18.60 22.66
CA TYR A 78 -15.39 -18.33 24.05
C TYR A 78 -16.90 -18.29 24.26
N GLN A 79 -17.65 -17.73 23.31
CA GLN A 79 -19.10 -17.62 23.38
C GLN A 79 -19.86 -18.91 23.04
N ARG A 80 -19.18 -19.99 22.63
CA ARG A 80 -19.82 -21.27 22.32
C ARG A 80 -20.56 -21.85 23.52
N THR A 81 -21.79 -22.29 23.30
CA THR A 81 -22.61 -23.01 24.28
C THR A 81 -22.10 -24.44 24.56
N ILE A 82 -21.34 -25.02 23.64
CA ILE A 82 -20.73 -26.35 23.78
C ILE A 82 -19.21 -26.20 23.89
N ASN A 83 -18.64 -26.61 25.02
CA ASN A 83 -17.21 -26.56 25.36
C ASN A 83 -16.56 -25.17 25.15
N PRO A 84 -17.01 -24.14 25.89
CA PRO A 84 -16.43 -22.80 25.81
C PRO A 84 -14.96 -22.81 26.26
N ILE A 85 -14.15 -21.96 25.63
CA ILE A 85 -12.77 -21.72 26.07
C ILE A 85 -12.81 -21.05 27.46
N SER A 86 -11.98 -21.51 28.40
CA SER A 86 -11.80 -20.84 29.70
C SER A 86 -11.21 -19.43 29.53
N SER A 87 -11.63 -18.49 30.38
CA SER A 87 -11.14 -17.10 30.41
C SER A 87 -9.61 -17.02 30.55
N GLU A 88 -8.99 -17.93 31.29
CA GLU A 88 -7.53 -17.98 31.47
C GLU A 88 -6.82 -18.35 30.15
N LYS A 89 -7.42 -19.27 29.39
CA LYS A 89 -6.91 -19.68 28.08
C LYS A 89 -7.12 -18.58 27.03
N LEU A 90 -8.25 -17.87 27.08
CA LEU A 90 -8.50 -16.69 26.25
C LEU A 90 -7.49 -15.58 26.52
N ARG A 91 -7.22 -15.28 27.80
CA ARG A 91 -6.23 -14.26 28.19
C ARG A 91 -4.82 -14.61 27.72
N ARG A 92 -4.39 -15.87 27.85
CA ARG A 92 -3.07 -16.32 27.38
C ARG A 92 -2.92 -16.19 25.87
N ILE A 93 -3.89 -16.70 25.10
CA ILE A 93 -3.81 -16.66 23.63
C ILE A 93 -3.90 -15.22 23.13
N GLY A 94 -4.79 -14.40 23.70
CA GLY A 94 -4.87 -12.97 23.39
C GLY A 94 -3.57 -12.21 23.68
N GLY A 95 -2.91 -12.53 24.80
CA GLY A 95 -1.59 -11.98 25.13
C GLY A 95 -0.52 -12.34 24.10
N GLN A 96 -0.46 -13.60 23.68
CA GLN A 96 0.49 -14.09 22.67
C GLN A 96 0.28 -13.42 21.30
N LEU A 97 -0.97 -13.28 20.86
CA LEU A 97 -1.32 -12.61 19.62
C LEU A 97 -0.93 -11.12 19.63
N ASN A 98 -1.08 -10.45 20.77
CA ASN A 98 -0.67 -9.06 20.93
C ASN A 98 0.85 -8.89 20.82
N SER A 99 1.63 -9.77 21.47
CA SER A 99 3.10 -9.75 21.36
C SER A 99 3.57 -9.99 19.91
N SER A 100 3.01 -10.99 19.22
CA SER A 100 3.39 -11.29 17.83
C SER A 100 2.98 -10.18 16.86
N GLY A 101 1.85 -9.51 17.11
CA GLY A 101 1.40 -8.35 16.34
C GLY A 101 2.32 -7.14 16.48
N ILE A 102 2.83 -6.89 17.70
CA ILE A 102 3.78 -5.80 17.99
C ILE A 102 5.13 -6.06 17.30
N GLU A 103 5.64 -7.29 17.38
CA GLU A 103 6.88 -7.70 16.69
C GLU A 103 6.76 -7.58 15.17
N SER A 104 5.64 -8.05 14.61
CA SER A 104 5.37 -7.94 13.16
C SER A 104 5.30 -6.48 12.70
N LYS A 105 4.68 -5.59 13.48
CA LYS A 105 4.69 -4.14 13.18
C LYS A 105 6.09 -3.54 13.22
N LYS A 106 6.89 -3.87 14.25
CA LYS A 106 8.28 -3.41 14.36
C LYS A 106 9.13 -3.87 13.17
N ALA A 107 9.01 -5.14 12.75
CA ALA A 107 9.73 -5.68 11.60
C ALA A 107 9.34 -4.98 10.28
N ILE A 108 8.05 -4.69 10.09
CA ILE A 108 7.57 -3.95 8.92
C ILE A 108 8.06 -2.50 8.93
N MET A 109 8.17 -1.85 10.09
CA MET A 109 8.68 -0.47 10.16
C MET A 109 10.20 -0.39 10.02
N SER A 110 10.94 -1.38 10.54
CA SER A 110 12.41 -1.41 10.49
C SER A 110 12.98 -1.73 9.10
N SER A 111 12.22 -2.37 8.21
CA SER A 111 12.68 -2.71 6.85
C SER A 111 12.61 -1.54 5.86
N TYR A 112 12.20 -0.36 6.33
CA TYR A 112 11.94 0.82 5.50
C TYR A 112 12.55 2.12 6.08
N ALA A 113 13.38 2.02 7.13
CA ALA A 113 14.23 3.09 7.65
C ALA A 113 15.63 3.00 7.05
#